data_AF-A0A963QA85-F1
#
_entry.id   AF-A0A963QA85-F1
#
_cell.length_a   1.000
_cell.length_b   1.000
_cell.length_c   1.000
_cell.angle_alpha   90.00
_cell.angle_beta   90.00
_cell.angle_gamma   90.00
#
_symmetry.space_group_name_H-M   'P 1'
#
loop_
_entity.id
_entity.type
_entity.pdbx_description
1 polymer ?
#
loop_
_entity_poly.entity_id
_entity_poly.type
_entity_poly.pdbx_seq_one_letter_code
_entity_poly.pdbx_strand_id
1 'polypeptide(L)'
;MLLAPVARERKGEFTELFAQLQAQGYVRFRIGNEVFEVDQLPKLKKTEKHNIDVVIDRIRVRGESDPAARDQLRQRLAESFEAALGLADGRALVVDLDAPTAPTDHAGSPAGAEHYFNARFACPVCSYSIAELEPRLFSFNSPMGACPSCDGIGTMEFFDPARVVAFPSLSLASGAIKGWDRRNAYYFAMLESLAKHYRFDIDTAFEELPEATRRAVLHGSGDEEIKFSYVMESGASQGRKITRKHPFEGVLPNMARRYRETDSTVVREDLARYRSTQPCPDCAGTRLRREARHVKVGEGAQARAIFEVSHSTLRECLMYFQSLRISGAKGEIAAKVVREIGLRLKFLNDVGLNYLSLDRSAETLSGGESQRIRLASQIGSG
;
A
#
# COMPACT_ATOMS: atom_id res chain seq x y z
N MET A 1 11.55 31.83 11.20
CA MET A 1 12.91 31.25 11.11
C MET A 1 12.92 30.20 10.01
N LEU A 2 13.81 30.30 9.01
CA LEU A 2 13.97 29.32 7.94
C LEU A 2 15.13 28.37 8.28
N LEU A 3 14.87 27.08 8.14
CA LEU A 3 15.71 25.98 8.57
C LEU A 3 15.91 24.96 7.43
N ALA A 4 17.08 24.34 7.41
CA ALA A 4 17.39 23.18 6.59
C ALA A 4 17.44 21.91 7.46
N PRO A 5 16.48 20.96 7.31
CA PRO A 5 16.45 19.74 8.12
C PRO A 5 17.45 18.69 7.61
N VAL A 6 18.69 18.75 8.10
CA VAL A 6 19.78 17.87 7.69
C VAL A 6 19.66 16.45 8.26
N ALA A 7 19.14 16.31 9.49
CA ALA A 7 18.90 15.02 10.12
C ALA A 7 17.57 14.98 10.87
N ARG A 8 16.79 13.92 10.66
CA ARG A 8 15.51 13.66 11.33
C ARG A 8 15.48 12.24 11.85
N GLU A 9 15.21 12.07 13.14
CA GLU A 9 15.16 10.80 13.86
C GLU A 9 16.37 9.87 13.64
N ARG A 10 17.55 10.45 13.38
CA ARG A 10 18.76 9.67 13.10
C ARG A 10 19.59 9.50 14.38
N LYS A 11 20.10 8.28 14.57
CA LYS A 11 21.02 7.97 15.68
C LYS A 11 22.45 8.33 15.28
N GLY A 12 23.19 8.99 16.17
CA GLY A 12 24.57 9.38 15.92
C GLY A 12 25.02 10.57 16.77
N GLU A 13 26.34 10.82 16.77
CA GLU A 13 26.93 11.95 17.49
C GLU A 13 27.06 13.21 16.60
N PHE A 14 27.00 13.03 15.27
CA PHE A 14 26.99 14.08 14.25
C PHE A 14 28.16 15.09 14.30
N THR A 15 29.26 14.76 14.97
CA THR A 15 30.45 15.62 15.09
C THR A 15 31.06 15.99 13.74
N GLU A 16 31.22 15.02 12.83
CA GLU A 16 31.70 15.26 11.47
C GLU A 16 30.73 16.13 10.66
N LEU A 17 29.43 15.94 10.83
CA LEU A 17 28.40 16.73 10.16
C LEU A 17 28.46 18.20 10.59
N PHE A 18 28.57 18.47 11.90
CA PHE A 18 28.71 19.84 12.41
C PHE A 18 30.00 20.50 11.91
N ALA A 19 31.12 19.78 11.88
CA ALA A 19 32.39 20.31 11.36
C ALA A 19 32.30 20.67 9.87
N GLN A 20 31.65 19.83 9.05
CA GLN A 20 31.41 20.12 7.63
C GLN A 20 30.53 21.36 7.42
N LEU A 21 29.46 21.48 8.21
CA LEU A 21 28.55 22.63 8.14
C LEU A 21 29.21 23.92 8.63
N GLN A 22 30.07 23.84 9.65
CA GLN A 22 30.87 24.97 10.10
C GLN A 22 31.88 25.41 9.03
N ALA A 23 32.52 24.48 8.33
CA ALA A 23 33.42 24.78 7.23
C ALA A 23 32.71 25.48 6.05
N GLN A 24 31.40 25.26 5.89
CA GLN A 24 30.54 25.97 4.93
C GLN A 24 30.04 27.33 5.44
N GLY A 25 30.36 27.72 6.69
CA GLY A 25 30.02 29.01 7.27
C GLY A 25 28.74 29.03 8.12
N TYR A 26 28.11 27.88 8.38
CA TYR A 26 26.92 27.82 9.24
C TYR A 26 27.30 27.83 10.73
N VAL A 27 26.75 28.80 11.47
CA VAL A 27 27.09 29.04 12.88
C VAL A 27 25.99 28.68 13.86
N ARG A 28 24.76 28.43 13.40
CA ARG A 28 23.57 28.19 14.23
C ARG A 28 22.85 26.93 13.83
N PHE A 29 22.54 26.12 14.83
CA PHE A 29 21.88 24.84 14.67
C PHE A 29 20.71 24.74 15.64
N ARG A 30 19.60 24.12 15.22
CA ARG A 30 18.51 23.75 16.11
C ARG A 30 18.57 22.25 16.33
N ILE A 31 18.68 21.82 17.59
CA ILE A 31 18.68 20.42 17.99
C ILE A 31 17.43 20.17 18.81
N GLY A 32 16.53 19.33 18.29
CA GLY A 32 15.17 19.24 18.83
C GLY A 32 14.45 20.59 18.70
N ASN A 33 14.11 21.21 19.82
CA ASN A 33 13.40 22.48 19.87
C ASN A 33 14.29 23.67 20.28
N GLU A 34 15.55 23.43 20.63
CA GLU A 34 16.46 24.45 21.14
C GLU A 34 17.50 24.85 20.09
N VAL A 35 17.83 26.14 20.05
CA VAL A 35 18.82 26.70 19.12
C VAL A 35 20.14 26.89 19.84
N PHE A 36 21.19 26.32 19.28
CA PHE A 36 22.57 26.39 19.76
C PHE A 36 23.44 27.12 18.74
N GLU A 37 24.40 27.89 19.23
CA GLU A 37 25.53 28.35 18.41
C GLU A 37 26.61 27.27 18.35
N VAL A 38 27.45 27.29 17.32
CA VAL A 38 28.45 26.23 17.06
C VAL A 38 29.37 25.97 18.25
N ASP A 39 29.71 26.99 19.03
CA ASP A 39 30.58 26.90 20.20
C ASP A 39 29.88 26.31 21.44
N GLN A 40 28.55 26.24 21.43
CA GLN A 40 27.70 25.79 22.54
C GLN A 40 26.94 24.51 22.21
N LEU A 41 27.40 23.74 21.22
CA LEU A 41 26.74 22.50 20.81
C LEU A 41 26.83 21.42 21.92
N PRO A 42 25.70 20.83 22.35
CA PRO A 42 25.71 19.74 23.31
C PRO A 42 26.33 18.47 22.70
N LYS A 43 27.02 17.68 23.52
CA LYS A 43 27.50 16.34 23.10
C LYS A 43 26.31 15.40 22.94
N LEU A 44 26.02 15.03 21.69
CA LEU A 44 24.93 14.11 21.36
C LEU A 44 25.34 12.66 21.60
N LYS A 45 24.46 11.85 22.19
CA LYS A 45 24.71 10.42 22.42
C LYS A 45 24.45 9.61 21.16
N LYS A 46 25.36 8.70 20.82
CA LYS A 46 25.28 7.82 19.63
C LYS A 46 24.03 6.92 19.57
N THR A 47 23.49 6.51 20.71
CA THR A 47 22.37 5.56 20.80
C THR A 47 21.00 6.21 20.68
N GLU A 48 20.92 7.52 20.90
CA GLU A 48 19.68 8.30 20.91
C GLU A 48 19.40 8.88 19.52
N LYS A 49 18.12 9.07 19.20
CA LYS A 49 17.69 9.70 17.95
C LYS A 49 17.71 11.22 18.12
N HIS A 50 18.29 11.93 17.16
CA HIS A 50 18.39 13.38 17.17
C HIS A 50 17.72 13.99 15.94
N ASN A 51 17.16 15.19 16.14
CA ASN A 51 16.62 16.05 15.09
C ASN A 51 17.54 17.27 15.00
N ILE A 52 18.19 17.46 13.85
CA ILE A 52 19.18 18.53 13.64
C ILE A 52 18.74 19.35 12.43
N ASP A 53 18.56 20.64 12.67
CA ASP A 53 18.29 21.63 11.64
C ASP A 53 19.39 22.68 11.61
N VAL A 54 19.75 23.14 10.42
CA VAL A 54 20.64 24.30 10.25
C VAL A 54 19.79 25.55 10.13
N VAL A 55 20.13 26.59 10.89
CA VAL A 55 19.44 27.88 10.78
C VAL A 55 19.99 28.63 9.58
N ILE A 56 19.19 28.75 8.53
CA ILE A 56 19.58 29.43 7.28
C ILE A 56 19.32 30.92 7.38
N ASP A 57 18.10 31.31 7.77
CA ASP A 57 17.76 32.73 7.90
C ASP A 57 16.69 32.98 8.98
N ARG A 58 16.70 34.21 9.52
CA ARG A 58 15.70 34.74 10.44
C ARG A 58 15.06 35.97 9.80
N ILE A 59 13.91 35.74 9.18
CA ILE A 59 13.17 36.75 8.43
C ILE A 59 11.92 37.14 9.20
N ARG A 60 11.62 38.45 9.22
CA ARG A 60 10.35 38.98 9.72
C ARG A 60 9.54 39.47 8.54
N VAL A 61 8.41 38.82 8.29
CA VAL A 61 7.49 39.22 7.21
C VAL A 61 6.70 40.44 7.69
N ARG A 62 7.00 41.61 7.14
CA ARG A 62 6.21 42.82 7.37
C ARG A 62 5.25 42.99 6.20
N GLY A 63 4.02 43.46 6.47
CA GLY A 63 3.11 43.94 5.44
C GLY A 63 3.66 45.26 4.89
N GLU A 64 4.68 45.18 4.05
CA GLU A 64 5.33 46.36 3.47
C GLU A 64 4.46 46.91 2.35
N SER A 65 3.98 48.14 2.55
CA SER A 65 3.25 48.92 1.54
C SER A 65 4.17 49.44 0.43
N ASP A 66 5.48 49.41 0.63
CA ASP A 66 6.50 49.77 -0.36
C ASP A 66 6.83 48.57 -1.28
N PRO A 67 6.58 48.68 -2.60
CA PRO A 67 6.93 47.64 -3.57
C PRO A 67 8.41 47.25 -3.59
N ALA A 68 9.32 48.20 -3.38
CA ALA A 68 10.76 47.94 -3.48
C ALA A 68 11.27 47.07 -2.31
N ALA A 69 10.80 47.35 -1.10
CA ALA A 69 11.11 46.57 0.09
C ALA A 69 10.55 45.14 0.00
N ARG A 70 9.32 45.00 -0.54
CA ARG A 70 8.71 43.69 -0.82
C ARG A 70 9.52 42.86 -1.83
N ASP A 71 10.05 43.49 -2.87
CA ASP A 71 10.86 42.80 -3.87
C ASP A 71 12.21 42.35 -3.31
N GLN A 72 12.86 43.17 -2.47
CA GLN A 72 14.06 42.78 -1.73
C GLN A 72 13.81 41.60 -0.78
N LEU A 73 12.69 41.63 -0.05
CA LEU A 73 12.27 40.54 0.83
C LEU A 73 12.03 39.24 0.03
N ARG A 74 11.40 39.35 -1.14
CA ARG A 74 11.16 38.21 -2.03
C ARG A 74 12.47 37.61 -2.54
N GLN A 75 13.44 38.44 -2.93
CA GLN A 75 14.75 37.97 -3.37
C GLN A 75 15.48 37.24 -2.22
N ARG A 76 15.52 37.85 -1.03
CA ARG A 76 16.13 37.22 0.15
C ARG A 76 15.48 35.89 0.52
N LEU A 77 14.15 35.81 0.45
CA LEU A 77 13.42 34.56 0.66
C LEU A 77 13.82 33.50 -0.36
N ALA A 78 13.91 33.86 -1.65
CA ALA A 78 14.31 32.93 -2.71
C ALA A 78 15.72 32.36 -2.46
N GLU A 79 16.71 33.22 -2.20
CA GLU A 79 18.09 32.82 -1.90
C GLU A 79 18.16 31.92 -0.65
N SER A 80 17.39 32.25 0.39
CA SER A 80 17.35 31.48 1.63
C SER A 80 16.72 30.09 1.42
N PHE A 81 15.63 30.00 0.64
CA PHE A 81 15.01 28.72 0.29
C PHE A 81 15.93 27.89 -0.59
N GLU A 82 16.63 28.49 -1.55
CA GLU A 82 17.60 27.78 -2.39
C GLU A 82 18.74 27.18 -1.56
N ALA A 83 19.30 27.95 -0.62
CA ALA A 83 20.30 27.46 0.31
C ALA A 83 19.75 26.32 1.20
N ALA A 84 18.53 26.47 1.73
CA ALA A 84 17.92 25.46 2.58
C ALA A 84 17.66 24.14 1.83
N LEU A 85 17.06 24.24 0.64
CA LEU A 85 16.76 23.10 -0.22
C LEU A 85 18.04 22.42 -0.71
N GLY A 86 19.08 23.19 -1.06
CA GLY A 86 20.38 22.63 -1.45
C GLY A 86 21.05 21.84 -0.32
N LEU A 87 20.95 22.34 0.92
CA LEU A 87 21.59 21.72 2.08
C LEU A 87 20.89 20.46 2.59
N ALA A 88 19.57 20.38 2.46
CA ALA A 88 18.75 19.30 3.05
C ALA A 88 18.10 18.36 2.01
N ASP A 89 18.68 18.23 0.81
CA ASP A 89 18.19 17.40 -0.32
C ASP A 89 16.73 17.72 -0.70
N GLY A 90 16.49 18.99 -1.00
CA GLY A 90 15.18 19.49 -1.43
C GLY A 90 14.17 19.69 -0.30
N ARG A 91 14.60 19.77 0.97
CA ARG A 91 13.72 20.02 2.11
C ARG A 91 14.00 21.36 2.76
N ALA A 92 12.96 22.04 3.22
CA ALA A 92 13.08 23.24 4.03
C ALA A 92 12.00 23.24 5.11
N LEU A 93 12.26 23.91 6.22
CA LEU A 93 11.34 24.06 7.33
C LEU A 93 11.28 25.51 7.75
N VAL A 94 10.09 26.08 7.84
CA VAL A 94 9.86 27.40 8.41
C VAL A 94 9.23 27.24 9.79
N VAL A 95 9.83 27.86 10.79
CA VAL A 95 9.31 27.90 12.15
C VAL A 95 8.85 29.33 12.43
N ASP A 96 7.58 29.51 12.74
CA ASP A 96 7.05 30.76 13.27
C ASP A 96 7.52 30.92 14.72
N LEU A 97 8.14 32.05 15.00
CA LEU A 97 8.63 32.40 16.34
C LEU A 97 7.59 33.14 17.16
N ASP A 98 6.58 33.72 16.51
CA ASP A 98 5.54 34.55 17.14
C ASP A 98 4.24 33.75 17.38
N ALA A 99 4.20 32.47 16.97
CA ALA A 99 3.04 31.61 17.17
C ALA A 99 2.77 31.38 18.68
N PRO A 100 1.53 31.60 19.17
CA PRO A 100 1.18 31.30 20.54
C PRO A 100 1.39 29.80 20.82
N THR A 101 1.85 29.48 22.02
CA THR A 101 2.06 28.12 22.53
C THR A 101 0.73 27.36 22.66
N ALA A 102 0.13 27.01 21.52
CA ALA A 102 -1.03 26.14 21.39
C ALA A 102 -0.61 24.67 21.61
N PRO A 103 -1.54 23.76 21.96
CA PRO A 103 -1.20 22.41 22.40
C PRO A 103 -0.36 21.66 21.37
N THR A 104 0.58 20.89 21.91
CA THR A 104 1.52 20.08 21.14
C THR A 104 0.80 19.01 20.33
N ASP A 105 1.20 18.85 19.07
CA ASP A 105 0.85 17.65 18.30
C ASP A 105 1.53 16.40 18.88
N HIS A 106 1.20 15.21 18.36
CA HIS A 106 1.73 13.92 18.82
C HIS A 106 3.27 13.78 18.72
N ALA A 107 3.96 14.78 18.18
CA ALA A 107 5.42 14.86 18.06
C ALA A 107 6.07 15.84 19.06
N GLY A 108 5.30 16.54 19.91
CA GLY A 108 5.82 17.46 20.91
C GLY A 108 6.16 18.87 20.38
N SER A 109 5.63 19.25 19.22
CA SER A 109 5.79 20.59 18.64
C SER A 109 4.47 21.37 18.72
N PRO A 110 4.47 22.68 19.00
CA PRO A 110 3.24 23.47 19.02
C PRO A 110 2.58 23.44 17.63
N ALA A 111 1.34 22.95 17.58
CA ALA A 111 0.59 22.81 16.33
C ALA A 111 0.42 24.18 15.66
N GLY A 112 0.99 24.33 14.45
CA GLY A 112 0.92 25.57 13.66
C GLY A 112 2.16 26.45 13.71
N ALA A 113 3.20 26.11 14.48
CA ALA A 113 4.47 26.84 14.45
C ALA A 113 5.42 26.36 13.34
N GLU A 114 5.23 25.16 12.78
CA GLU A 114 6.15 24.55 11.82
C GLU A 114 5.51 24.32 10.44
N HIS A 115 6.12 24.87 9.39
CA HIS A 115 5.72 24.72 8.00
C HIS A 115 6.81 24.00 7.20
N TYR A 116 6.49 22.80 6.73
CA TYR A 116 7.41 21.99 5.95
C TYR A 116 7.27 22.25 4.45
N PHE A 117 8.41 22.31 3.77
CA PHE A 117 8.51 22.48 2.33
C PHE A 117 9.39 21.39 1.72
N ASN A 118 9.01 20.93 0.54
CA ASN A 118 9.79 19.96 -0.23
C ASN A 118 9.75 20.32 -1.71
N ALA A 119 10.91 20.32 -2.38
CA ALA A 119 11.03 20.54 -3.82
C ALA A 119 10.59 19.32 -4.64
N ARG A 120 10.54 18.13 -4.03
CA ARG A 120 10.03 16.89 -4.62
C ARG A 120 8.64 16.58 -4.06
N PHE A 121 7.88 15.73 -4.74
CA PHE A 121 6.64 15.14 -4.21
C PHE A 121 6.97 14.11 -3.12
N ALA A 122 7.46 14.56 -1.97
CA ALA A 122 7.86 13.70 -0.88
C ALA A 122 7.26 14.17 0.45
N CYS A 123 6.89 13.18 1.27
CA CYS A 123 6.35 13.43 2.60
C CYS A 123 7.42 14.13 3.46
N PRO A 124 7.11 15.28 4.07
CA PRO A 124 8.06 16.01 4.89
C PRO A 124 8.45 15.29 6.19
N VAL A 125 7.63 14.32 6.62
CA VAL A 125 7.84 13.56 7.87
C VAL A 125 8.65 12.28 7.61
N CYS A 126 8.19 11.40 6.73
CA CYS A 126 8.80 10.08 6.52
C CYS A 126 9.68 9.98 5.27
N SER A 127 9.84 11.07 4.51
CA SER A 127 10.64 11.12 3.27
C SER A 127 10.16 10.20 2.14
N TYR A 128 8.99 9.58 2.27
CA TYR A 128 8.39 8.81 1.18
C TYR A 128 8.12 9.73 -0.01
N SER A 129 8.76 9.44 -1.14
CA SER A 129 8.63 10.20 -2.39
C SER A 129 7.81 9.45 -3.42
N ILE A 130 6.96 10.19 -4.14
CA ILE A 130 6.30 9.70 -5.34
C ILE A 130 6.92 10.36 -6.57
N ALA A 131 6.81 9.68 -7.71
CA ALA A 131 7.11 10.27 -9.00
C ALA A 131 6.08 11.36 -9.36
N GLU A 132 6.38 12.13 -10.40
CA GLU A 132 5.47 13.14 -10.91
C GLU A 132 4.10 12.54 -11.26
N LEU A 133 3.03 13.32 -11.02
CA LEU A 133 1.66 12.88 -11.18
C LEU A 133 1.25 12.92 -12.66
N GLU A 134 1.67 11.90 -13.41
CA GLU A 134 1.27 11.72 -14.80
C GLU A 134 -0.02 10.88 -14.92
N PRO A 135 -0.83 11.06 -15.99
CA PRO A 135 -2.02 10.25 -16.24
C PRO A 135 -1.76 8.73 -16.22
N ARG A 136 -0.56 8.29 -16.62
CA ARG A 136 -0.16 6.87 -16.65
C ARG A 136 -0.13 6.23 -15.25
N LEU A 137 0.10 7.01 -14.21
CA LEU A 137 0.06 6.56 -12.81
C LEU A 137 -1.35 6.08 -12.41
N PHE A 138 -2.39 6.57 -13.09
CA PHE A 138 -3.79 6.21 -12.81
C PHE A 138 -4.33 5.14 -13.76
N SER A 139 -3.48 4.56 -14.61
CA SER A 139 -3.86 3.49 -15.52
C SER A 139 -3.44 2.13 -14.96
N PHE A 140 -4.42 1.26 -14.69
CA PHE A 140 -4.17 -0.13 -14.34
C PHE A 140 -3.66 -0.99 -15.50
N ASN A 141 -3.70 -0.46 -16.73
CA ASN A 141 -3.12 -1.10 -17.92
C ASN A 141 -1.66 -0.68 -18.15
N SER A 142 -1.12 0.23 -17.33
CA SER A 142 0.28 0.64 -17.39
C SER A 142 1.03 0.08 -16.17
N PRO A 143 2.23 -0.48 -16.33
CA PRO A 143 3.03 -0.95 -15.19
C PRO A 143 3.37 0.19 -14.21
N MET A 144 3.29 1.46 -14.66
CA MET A 144 3.49 2.60 -13.78
C MET A 144 2.34 2.80 -12.78
N GLY A 145 1.10 2.43 -13.14
CA GLY A 145 -0.10 2.62 -12.33
C GLY A 145 -0.75 1.34 -11.81
N ALA A 146 -0.42 0.18 -12.41
CA ALA A 146 -0.93 -1.13 -12.07
C ALA A 146 -0.39 -1.64 -10.73
N CYS A 147 -1.26 -2.23 -9.90
CA CYS A 147 -0.85 -2.90 -8.67
C CYS A 147 0.18 -4.01 -9.00
N PRO A 148 1.37 -4.00 -8.38
CA PRO A 148 2.45 -4.93 -8.73
C PRO A 148 2.10 -6.40 -8.40
N SER A 149 1.25 -6.63 -7.40
CA SER A 149 0.93 -7.97 -6.90
C SER A 149 -0.06 -8.72 -7.78
N CYS A 150 -0.92 -8.00 -8.50
CA CYS A 150 -1.92 -8.59 -9.41
C CYS A 150 -1.79 -8.06 -10.84
N ASP A 151 -0.72 -7.34 -11.17
CA ASP A 151 -0.45 -6.71 -12.47
C ASP A 151 -1.67 -5.96 -13.06
N GLY A 152 -2.37 -5.20 -12.22
CA GLY A 152 -3.54 -4.42 -12.66
C GLY A 152 -4.83 -5.24 -12.94
N ILE A 153 -4.83 -6.56 -12.71
CA ILE A 153 -6.02 -7.41 -12.86
C ILE A 153 -7.05 -7.10 -11.76
N GLY A 154 -6.57 -6.89 -10.52
CA GLY A 154 -7.38 -6.59 -9.34
C GLY A 154 -7.94 -7.82 -8.64
N THR A 155 -7.93 -8.98 -9.28
CA THR A 155 -8.23 -10.26 -8.67
C THR A 155 -6.99 -11.13 -8.62
N MET A 156 -6.97 -12.06 -7.68
CA MET A 156 -5.95 -13.10 -7.62
C MET A 156 -6.64 -14.44 -7.40
N GLU A 157 -6.09 -15.47 -8.04
CA GLU A 157 -6.52 -16.83 -7.85
C GLU A 157 -5.81 -17.44 -6.64
N PHE A 158 -6.57 -18.10 -5.78
CA PHE A 158 -6.04 -18.77 -4.60
C PHE A 158 -6.73 -20.13 -4.44
N PHE A 159 -6.10 -21.04 -3.70
CA PHE A 159 -6.73 -22.30 -3.32
C PHE A 159 -7.69 -22.04 -2.17
N ASP A 160 -8.98 -22.25 -2.43
CA ASP A 160 -10.05 -21.97 -1.49
C ASP A 160 -10.12 -23.11 -0.44
N PRO A 161 -9.87 -22.84 0.85
CA PRO A 161 -9.96 -23.85 1.90
C PRO A 161 -11.30 -24.56 1.93
N ALA A 162 -12.40 -23.86 1.64
CA ALA A 162 -13.75 -24.44 1.64
C ALA A 162 -13.96 -25.41 0.47
N ARG A 163 -13.26 -25.22 -0.66
CA ARG A 163 -13.28 -26.17 -1.78
C ARG A 163 -12.34 -27.35 -1.56
N VAL A 164 -11.21 -27.13 -0.90
CA VAL A 164 -10.21 -28.16 -0.59
C VAL A 164 -10.73 -29.12 0.48
N VAL A 165 -11.38 -28.59 1.52
CA VAL A 165 -12.07 -29.36 2.56
C VAL A 165 -13.54 -29.49 2.18
N ALA A 166 -13.82 -30.33 1.17
CA ALA A 166 -15.18 -30.45 0.62
C ALA A 166 -16.20 -30.99 1.63
N PHE A 167 -15.76 -31.80 2.60
CA PHE A 167 -16.61 -32.41 3.62
C PHE A 167 -16.01 -32.22 5.02
N PRO A 168 -16.22 -31.06 5.68
CA PRO A 168 -15.66 -30.76 7.00
C PRO A 168 -16.15 -31.69 8.12
N SER A 169 -17.32 -32.31 7.94
CA SER A 169 -17.91 -33.30 8.86
C SER A 169 -17.24 -34.67 8.79
N LEU A 170 -16.43 -34.93 7.75
CA LEU A 170 -15.60 -36.13 7.69
C LEU A 170 -14.27 -35.89 8.40
N SER A 171 -13.64 -36.99 8.83
CA SER A 171 -12.27 -36.94 9.35
C SER A 171 -11.25 -36.84 8.23
N LEU A 172 -10.03 -36.41 8.57
CA LEU A 172 -8.91 -36.38 7.62
C LEU A 172 -8.67 -37.78 7.04
N ALA A 173 -8.74 -38.82 7.89
CA ALA A 173 -8.53 -40.20 7.47
C ALA A 173 -9.66 -40.75 6.57
N SER A 174 -10.87 -40.21 6.69
CA SER A 174 -12.06 -40.60 5.91
C SER A 174 -12.25 -39.77 4.62
N GLY A 175 -11.34 -38.83 4.32
CA GLY A 175 -11.38 -38.07 3.07
C GLY A 175 -12.00 -36.68 3.14
N ALA A 176 -11.90 -36.00 4.29
CA ALA A 176 -12.24 -34.57 4.40
C ALA A 176 -11.51 -33.72 3.33
N ILE A 177 -10.26 -34.10 3.01
CA ILE A 177 -9.43 -33.51 1.96
C ILE A 177 -9.10 -34.58 0.93
N LYS A 178 -9.54 -34.37 -0.32
CA LYS A 178 -9.35 -35.37 -1.39
C LYS A 178 -7.85 -35.64 -1.63
N GLY A 179 -7.47 -36.92 -1.61
CA GLY A 179 -6.09 -37.36 -1.85
C GLY A 179 -5.14 -37.24 -0.66
N TRP A 180 -5.64 -36.74 0.47
CA TRP A 180 -4.97 -36.69 1.77
C TRP A 180 -5.66 -37.65 2.76
N ASP A 181 -6.04 -38.83 2.27
CA ASP A 181 -6.78 -39.86 3.01
C ASP A 181 -6.00 -41.19 3.01
N ARG A 182 -6.56 -42.23 3.62
CA ARG A 182 -5.97 -43.58 3.69
C ARG A 182 -5.62 -44.21 2.33
N ARG A 183 -6.19 -43.73 1.21
CA ARG A 183 -5.90 -44.24 -0.13
C ARG A 183 -4.56 -43.74 -0.65
N ASN A 184 -4.04 -42.64 -0.11
CA ASN A 184 -2.72 -42.12 -0.42
C ASN A 184 -1.79 -42.29 0.79
N ALA A 185 -1.09 -43.42 0.84
CA ALA A 185 -0.25 -43.79 1.97
C ALA A 185 0.84 -42.76 2.29
N TYR A 186 1.39 -42.07 1.29
CA TYR A 186 2.42 -41.05 1.49
C TYR A 186 1.90 -39.83 2.25
N TYR A 187 0.82 -39.20 1.77
CA TYR A 187 0.23 -38.04 2.45
C TYR A 187 -0.45 -38.43 3.77
N PHE A 188 -1.04 -39.63 3.84
CA PHE A 188 -1.64 -40.12 5.06
C PHE A 188 -0.61 -40.31 6.18
N ALA A 189 0.55 -40.92 5.90
CA ALA A 189 1.62 -41.06 6.88
C ALA A 189 2.15 -39.70 7.40
N MET A 190 2.10 -38.67 6.55
CA MET A 190 2.43 -37.29 6.93
C MET A 190 1.41 -36.75 7.94
N LEU A 191 0.12 -36.90 7.66
CA LEU A 191 -0.96 -36.50 8.58
C LEU A 191 -0.93 -37.27 9.90
N GLU A 192 -0.61 -38.56 9.89
CA GLU A 192 -0.45 -39.35 11.13
C GLU A 192 0.70 -38.83 12.00
N SER A 193 1.80 -38.41 11.36
CA SER A 193 2.94 -37.83 12.08
C SER A 193 2.58 -36.45 12.64
N LEU A 194 1.80 -35.66 11.90
CA LEU A 194 1.25 -34.37 12.32
C LEU A 194 0.29 -34.54 13.51
N ALA A 195 -0.59 -35.54 13.45
CA ALA A 195 -1.53 -35.91 14.51
C ALA A 195 -0.82 -36.27 15.82
N LYS A 196 0.27 -37.03 15.74
CA LYS A 196 1.10 -37.36 16.91
C LYS A 196 1.78 -36.14 17.52
N HIS A 197 2.23 -35.20 16.68
CA HIS A 197 2.92 -34.00 17.13
C HIS A 197 1.97 -33.00 17.82
N TYR A 198 0.87 -32.66 17.15
CA TYR A 198 -0.15 -31.74 17.68
C TYR A 198 -1.16 -32.41 18.63
N ARG A 199 -1.04 -33.72 18.85
CA ARG A 199 -1.88 -34.53 19.75
C ARG A 199 -3.38 -34.41 19.46
N PHE A 200 -3.75 -34.49 18.18
CA PHE A 200 -5.15 -34.60 17.76
C PHE A 200 -5.43 -35.99 17.20
N ASP A 201 -6.70 -36.39 17.25
CA ASP A 201 -7.16 -37.64 16.64
C ASP A 201 -7.50 -37.40 15.15
N ILE A 202 -6.88 -38.20 14.28
CA ILE A 202 -7.04 -38.10 12.82
C ILE A 202 -8.40 -38.59 12.34
N ASP A 203 -9.11 -39.36 13.18
CA ASP A 203 -10.45 -39.87 12.91
C ASP A 203 -11.58 -38.96 13.44
N THR A 204 -11.24 -37.88 14.13
CA THR A 204 -12.19 -36.80 14.48
C THR A 204 -12.60 -35.99 13.25
N ALA A 205 -13.85 -35.52 13.19
CA ALA A 205 -14.32 -34.66 12.11
C ALA A 205 -13.47 -33.38 12.01
N PHE A 206 -13.14 -32.95 10.79
CA PHE A 206 -12.21 -31.84 10.58
C PHE A 206 -12.70 -30.54 11.24
N GLU A 207 -14.00 -30.27 11.23
CA GLU A 207 -14.61 -29.09 11.86
C GLU A 207 -14.58 -29.10 13.40
N GLU A 208 -14.43 -30.26 14.02
CA GLU A 208 -14.31 -30.40 15.48
C GLU A 208 -12.87 -30.21 15.95
N LEU A 209 -11.88 -30.29 15.05
CA LEU A 209 -10.48 -30.06 15.38
C LEU A 209 -10.24 -28.61 15.85
N PRO A 210 -9.32 -28.38 16.81
CA PRO A 210 -8.95 -27.03 17.23
C PRO A 210 -8.52 -26.15 16.05
N GLU A 211 -8.84 -24.85 16.10
CA GLU A 211 -8.53 -23.92 15.01
C GLU A 211 -7.03 -23.86 14.67
N ALA A 212 -6.17 -23.91 15.68
CA ALA A 212 -4.71 -23.97 15.49
C ALA A 212 -4.29 -25.21 14.71
N THR A 213 -4.91 -26.37 14.98
CA THR A 213 -4.66 -27.62 14.26
C THR A 213 -5.16 -27.55 12.83
N ARG A 214 -6.39 -27.06 12.59
CA ARG A 214 -6.92 -26.87 11.24
C ARG A 214 -6.02 -25.95 10.40
N ARG A 215 -5.53 -24.86 11.02
CA ARG A 215 -4.61 -23.93 10.38
C ARG A 215 -3.27 -24.58 10.07
N ALA A 216 -2.71 -25.37 10.99
CA ALA A 216 -1.46 -26.11 10.76
C ALA A 216 -1.60 -27.14 9.63
N VAL A 217 -2.74 -27.84 9.54
CA VAL A 217 -3.03 -28.77 8.44
C VAL A 217 -3.09 -28.04 7.09
N LEU A 218 -3.81 -26.92 7.02
CA LEU A 218 -4.03 -26.21 5.75
C LEU A 218 -2.84 -25.36 5.30
N HIS A 219 -2.22 -24.61 6.22
CA HIS A 219 -1.19 -23.61 5.91
C HIS A 219 0.23 -24.03 6.31
N GLY A 220 0.39 -25.15 7.00
CA GLY A 220 1.69 -25.66 7.43
C GLY A 220 2.05 -25.27 8.87
N SER A 221 3.17 -25.82 9.35
CA SER A 221 3.67 -25.61 10.71
C SER A 221 4.59 -24.38 10.85
N GLY A 222 4.75 -23.58 9.80
CA GLY A 222 5.69 -22.45 9.78
C GLY A 222 7.13 -22.94 9.88
N ASP A 223 7.86 -22.47 10.90
CA ASP A 223 9.26 -22.86 11.17
C ASP A 223 9.38 -24.05 12.13
N GLU A 224 8.26 -24.58 12.64
CA GLU A 224 8.26 -25.69 13.58
C GLU A 224 8.62 -27.01 12.87
N GLU A 225 9.75 -27.61 13.26
CA GLU A 225 10.19 -28.89 12.73
C GLU A 225 9.40 -30.07 13.33
N ILE A 226 8.83 -30.90 12.45
CA ILE A 226 8.04 -32.06 12.83
C ILE A 226 8.74 -33.33 12.37
N LYS A 227 8.69 -34.37 13.21
CA LYS A 227 9.28 -35.67 12.91
C LYS A 227 8.30 -36.51 12.06
N PHE A 228 8.56 -36.60 10.77
CA PHE A 228 7.78 -37.40 9.83
C PHE A 228 8.37 -38.79 9.63
N SER A 229 7.52 -39.82 9.71
CA SER A 229 7.89 -41.21 9.46
C SER A 229 7.21 -41.73 8.20
N TYR A 230 8.00 -42.09 7.20
CA TYR A 230 7.54 -42.62 5.92
C TYR A 230 7.85 -44.11 5.80
N VAL A 231 6.96 -44.86 5.15
CA VAL A 231 7.22 -46.25 4.74
C VAL A 231 7.56 -46.21 3.25
N MET A 232 8.73 -46.71 2.88
CA MET A 232 9.13 -46.76 1.46
C MET A 232 8.35 -47.86 0.74
N GLU A 233 7.60 -47.48 -0.28
CA GLU A 233 6.79 -48.41 -1.10
C GLU A 233 7.60 -49.11 -2.20
N SER A 234 8.77 -48.58 -2.60
CA SER A 234 9.62 -49.17 -3.64
C SER A 234 11.13 -48.99 -3.38
N GLY A 235 11.95 -49.88 -3.95
CA GLY A 235 13.42 -49.87 -3.86
C GLY A 235 14.03 -50.88 -2.87
N ALA A 236 15.36 -50.91 -2.76
CA ALA A 236 16.12 -51.87 -1.92
C ALA A 236 15.82 -51.81 -0.40
N SER A 237 15.09 -50.78 0.03
CA SER A 237 14.66 -50.54 1.42
C SER A 237 13.13 -50.61 1.57
N GLN A 238 12.45 -51.34 0.69
CA GLN A 238 11.00 -51.54 0.72
C GLN A 238 10.55 -52.02 2.12
N GLY A 239 9.55 -51.34 2.71
CA GLY A 239 9.04 -51.64 4.05
C GLY A 239 9.86 -51.06 5.23
N ARG A 240 11.02 -50.45 4.97
CA ARG A 240 11.81 -49.80 6.03
C ARG A 240 11.25 -48.41 6.36
N LYS A 241 11.05 -48.14 7.65
CA LYS A 241 10.63 -46.82 8.14
C LYS A 241 11.79 -45.83 8.07
N ILE A 242 11.62 -44.76 7.30
CA ILE A 242 12.56 -43.63 7.25
C ILE A 242 11.95 -42.48 8.02
N THR A 243 12.71 -41.93 8.95
CA THR A 243 12.29 -40.74 9.70
C THR A 243 13.09 -39.52 9.25
N ARG A 244 12.41 -38.41 8.97
CA ARG A 244 13.02 -37.11 8.70
C ARG A 244 12.37 -36.03 9.56
N LYS A 245 13.16 -35.02 9.92
CA LYS A 245 12.64 -33.80 10.55
C LYS A 245 12.63 -32.69 9.51
N HIS A 246 11.50 -32.05 9.36
CA HIS A 246 11.35 -30.83 8.56
C HIS A 246 10.02 -30.15 8.92
N PRO A 247 9.85 -28.87 8.58
CA PRO A 247 8.56 -28.21 8.70
C PRO A 247 7.51 -28.85 7.79
N PHE A 248 6.26 -28.83 8.22
CA PHE A 248 5.14 -29.22 7.40
C PHE A 248 4.78 -28.07 6.46
N GLU A 249 4.83 -28.32 5.14
CA GLU A 249 4.49 -27.34 4.11
C GLU A 249 3.03 -26.88 4.20
N GLY A 250 2.11 -27.74 4.64
CA GLY A 250 0.67 -27.49 4.59
C GLY A 250 0.03 -27.98 3.28
N VAL A 251 -1.27 -28.30 3.34
CA VAL A 251 -2.02 -28.79 2.18
C VAL A 251 -2.14 -27.72 1.09
N LEU A 252 -2.45 -26.48 1.44
CA LEU A 252 -2.68 -25.40 0.47
C LEU A 252 -1.37 -24.96 -0.21
N PRO A 253 -0.25 -24.72 0.50
CA PRO A 253 1.02 -24.42 -0.15
C PRO A 253 1.51 -25.56 -1.03
N ASN A 254 1.30 -26.82 -0.60
CA ASN A 254 1.62 -27.99 -1.43
C ASN A 254 0.82 -28.00 -2.75
N MET A 255 -0.50 -27.78 -2.69
CA MET A 255 -1.34 -27.68 -3.88
C MET A 255 -0.91 -26.52 -4.80
N ALA A 256 -0.60 -25.36 -4.22
CA ALA A 256 -0.15 -24.18 -4.96
C ALA A 256 1.19 -24.41 -5.66
N ARG A 257 2.16 -25.03 -4.99
CA ARG A 257 3.45 -25.41 -5.56
C ARG A 257 3.28 -26.42 -6.68
N ARG A 258 2.54 -27.51 -6.43
CA ARG A 258 2.26 -28.52 -7.47
C ARG A 258 1.56 -27.93 -8.69
N TYR A 259 0.62 -27.01 -8.51
CA TYR A 259 -0.04 -26.35 -9.63
C TYR A 259 0.94 -25.54 -10.51
N ARG A 260 1.91 -24.87 -9.88
CA ARG A 260 2.94 -24.07 -10.55
C ARG A 260 4.01 -24.94 -11.24
N GLU A 261 4.44 -26.01 -10.58
CA GLU A 261 5.58 -26.84 -11.01
C GLU A 261 5.18 -28.02 -11.92
N THR A 262 3.92 -28.47 -11.91
CA THR A 262 3.52 -29.66 -12.66
C THR A 262 3.39 -29.36 -14.16
N ASP A 263 4.02 -30.17 -15.01
CA ASP A 263 3.89 -30.11 -16.47
C ASP A 263 2.67 -30.89 -17.03
N SER A 264 2.05 -31.75 -16.22
CA SER A 264 0.85 -32.50 -16.59
C SER A 264 -0.39 -31.61 -16.60
N THR A 265 -1.05 -31.52 -17.77
CA THR A 265 -2.31 -30.79 -17.95
C THR A 265 -3.43 -31.36 -17.09
N VAL A 266 -3.55 -32.69 -17.01
CA VAL A 266 -4.58 -33.38 -16.21
C VAL A 266 -4.47 -33.00 -14.73
N VAL A 267 -3.26 -33.06 -14.16
CA VAL A 267 -3.04 -32.68 -12.76
C VAL A 267 -3.33 -31.19 -12.54
N ARG A 268 -2.96 -30.33 -13.49
CA ARG A 268 -3.21 -28.90 -13.42
C ARG A 268 -4.71 -28.59 -13.42
N GLU A 269 -5.48 -29.22 -14.31
CA GLU A 269 -6.94 -29.09 -14.39
C GLU A 269 -7.64 -29.61 -13.13
N ASP A 270 -7.19 -30.74 -12.58
CA ASP A 270 -7.75 -31.28 -11.34
C ASP A 270 -7.51 -30.35 -10.15
N LEU A 271 -6.31 -29.78 -10.03
CA LEU A 271 -6.00 -28.79 -8.99
C LEU A 271 -6.74 -27.47 -9.21
N ALA A 272 -6.97 -27.06 -10.46
CA ALA A 272 -7.67 -25.82 -10.78
C ALA A 272 -9.10 -25.78 -10.21
N ARG A 273 -9.76 -26.93 -10.04
CA ARG A 273 -11.12 -27.03 -9.47
C ARG A 273 -11.23 -26.49 -8.04
N TYR A 274 -10.14 -26.57 -7.27
CA TYR A 274 -10.08 -26.07 -5.89
C TYR A 274 -9.74 -24.58 -5.81
N ARG A 275 -9.47 -23.94 -6.94
CA ARG A 275 -9.14 -22.52 -6.97
C ARG A 275 -10.41 -21.69 -7.00
N SER A 276 -10.35 -20.54 -6.37
CA SER A 276 -11.35 -19.49 -6.45
C SER A 276 -10.64 -18.16 -6.73
N THR A 277 -11.42 -17.16 -7.14
CA THR A 277 -10.95 -15.79 -7.30
C THR A 277 -11.31 -14.99 -6.07
N GLN A 278 -10.41 -14.13 -5.63
CA GLN A 278 -10.68 -13.11 -4.62
C GLN A 278 -10.15 -11.76 -5.08
N PRO A 279 -10.65 -10.64 -4.52
CA PRO A 279 -9.99 -9.36 -4.66
C PRO A 279 -8.53 -9.46 -4.22
N CYS A 280 -7.63 -8.84 -4.97
CA CYS A 280 -6.23 -8.77 -4.60
C CYS A 280 -6.10 -8.11 -3.20
N PRO A 281 -5.42 -8.73 -2.22
CA PRO A 281 -5.32 -8.22 -0.85
C PRO A 281 -4.52 -6.90 -0.79
N ASP A 282 -3.55 -6.72 -1.69
CA ASP A 282 -2.68 -5.54 -1.65
C ASP A 282 -3.36 -4.29 -2.21
N CYS A 283 -4.13 -4.44 -3.29
CA CYS A 283 -4.93 -3.34 -3.85
C CYS A 283 -6.39 -3.32 -3.41
N ALA A 284 -6.87 -4.33 -2.68
CA ALA A 284 -8.28 -4.55 -2.34
C ALA A 284 -9.21 -4.53 -3.56
N GLY A 285 -8.74 -5.02 -4.72
CA GLY A 285 -9.52 -5.02 -5.95
C GLY A 285 -9.43 -3.77 -6.82
N THR A 286 -8.78 -2.69 -6.36
CA THR A 286 -8.76 -1.42 -7.09
C THR A 286 -7.88 -1.40 -8.33
N ARG A 287 -7.07 -2.45 -8.56
CA ARG A 287 -6.11 -2.60 -9.68
C ARG A 287 -4.95 -1.61 -9.69
N LEU A 288 -4.94 -0.63 -8.80
CA LEU A 288 -3.98 0.46 -8.79
C LEU A 288 -2.94 0.31 -7.69
N ARG A 289 -1.77 0.91 -7.92
CA ARG A 289 -0.70 1.02 -6.93
C ARG A 289 -1.12 1.86 -5.73
N ARG A 290 -0.34 1.75 -4.65
CA ARG A 290 -0.59 2.49 -3.41
C ARG A 290 -0.54 4.00 -3.63
N GLU A 291 0.46 4.48 -4.37
CA GLU A 291 0.67 5.90 -4.70
C GLU A 291 -0.58 6.50 -5.34
N ALA A 292 -1.06 5.87 -6.41
CA ALA A 292 -2.22 6.32 -7.19
C ALA A 292 -3.51 6.37 -6.36
N ARG A 293 -3.68 5.43 -5.41
CA ARG A 293 -4.85 5.39 -4.51
C ARG A 293 -4.88 6.54 -3.50
N HIS A 294 -3.76 7.21 -3.26
CA HIS A 294 -3.69 8.31 -2.28
C HIS A 294 -3.78 9.70 -2.94
N VAL A 295 -3.92 9.76 -4.27
CA VAL A 295 -4.22 11.02 -4.97
C VAL A 295 -5.73 11.21 -4.99
N LYS A 296 -6.19 12.29 -4.37
CA LYS A 296 -7.61 12.63 -4.25
C LYS A 296 -7.95 13.89 -5.04
N VAL A 297 -9.16 13.93 -5.58
CA VAL A 297 -9.74 15.09 -6.27
C VAL A 297 -10.88 15.64 -5.40
N GLY A 298 -11.05 16.97 -5.37
CA GLY A 298 -12.05 17.65 -4.55
C GLY A 298 -11.49 18.20 -3.25
N GLU A 299 -12.30 19.00 -2.56
CA GLU A 299 -11.92 19.71 -1.33
C GLU A 299 -12.70 19.21 -0.11
N GLY A 300 -12.05 19.23 1.06
CA GLY A 300 -12.66 18.83 2.33
C GLY A 300 -13.29 17.43 2.26
N ALA A 301 -14.58 17.33 2.60
CA ALA A 301 -15.34 16.08 2.60
C ALA A 301 -15.60 15.50 1.20
N GLN A 302 -15.39 16.28 0.13
CA GLN A 302 -15.53 15.78 -1.24
C GLN A 302 -14.28 15.05 -1.75
N ALA A 303 -13.16 15.12 -1.03
CA ALA A 303 -11.89 14.55 -1.49
C ALA A 303 -11.98 13.02 -1.67
N ARG A 304 -11.98 12.56 -2.93
CA ARG A 304 -12.08 11.15 -3.30
C ARG A 304 -10.97 10.73 -4.24
N ALA A 305 -10.46 9.52 -4.05
CA ALA A 305 -9.51 8.88 -4.95
C ALA A 305 -10.23 8.32 -6.19
N ILE A 306 -9.48 8.09 -7.27
CA ILE A 306 -10.03 7.63 -8.55
C ILE A 306 -10.84 6.33 -8.42
N PHE A 307 -10.38 5.38 -7.60
CA PHE A 307 -11.08 4.11 -7.43
C PHE A 307 -12.40 4.26 -6.67
N GLU A 308 -12.51 5.21 -5.74
CA GLU A 308 -13.76 5.49 -5.01
C GLU A 308 -14.80 6.10 -5.96
N VAL A 309 -14.36 6.99 -6.85
CA VAL A 309 -15.23 7.55 -7.90
C VAL A 309 -15.66 6.47 -8.87
N SER A 310 -14.75 5.58 -9.29
CA SER A 310 -15.06 4.50 -10.23
C SER A 310 -15.98 3.41 -9.66
N HIS A 311 -15.91 3.15 -8.35
CA HIS A 311 -16.73 2.15 -7.67
C HIS A 311 -18.16 2.65 -7.39
N SER A 312 -18.35 3.96 -7.28
CA SER A 312 -19.69 4.55 -7.10
C SER A 312 -20.59 4.31 -8.32
N THR A 313 -21.90 4.34 -8.09
CA THR A 313 -22.86 4.20 -9.19
C THR A 313 -22.73 5.37 -10.17
N LEU A 314 -23.08 5.19 -11.45
CA LEU A 314 -23.03 6.24 -12.46
C LEU A 314 -23.89 7.45 -12.05
N ARG A 315 -24.96 7.23 -11.29
CA ARG A 315 -25.77 8.29 -10.69
C ARG A 315 -24.97 9.11 -9.68
N GLU A 316 -24.36 8.45 -8.70
CA GLU A 316 -23.57 9.11 -7.66
C GLU A 316 -22.32 9.79 -8.23
N CYS A 317 -21.68 9.16 -9.21
CA CYS A 317 -20.54 9.70 -9.93
C CYS A 317 -20.91 10.99 -10.67
N LEU A 318 -22.08 11.02 -11.34
CA LEU A 318 -22.59 12.23 -11.98
C LEU A 318 -22.83 13.36 -10.95
N MET A 319 -23.49 13.05 -9.83
CA MET A 319 -23.73 14.02 -8.75
C MET A 319 -22.41 14.55 -8.17
N TYR A 320 -21.41 13.69 -8.03
CA TYR A 320 -20.08 14.06 -7.58
C TYR A 320 -19.45 15.10 -8.51
N PHE A 321 -19.38 14.84 -9.82
CA PHE A 321 -18.77 15.79 -10.77
C PHE A 321 -19.59 17.08 -10.96
N GLN A 322 -20.92 17.05 -10.76
CA GLN A 322 -21.75 18.26 -10.78
C GLN A 322 -21.55 19.17 -9.56
N SER A 323 -21.21 18.58 -8.40
CA SER A 323 -21.01 19.31 -7.14
C SER A 323 -19.54 19.52 -6.79
N LEU A 324 -18.62 19.03 -7.61
CA LEU A 324 -17.18 19.05 -7.38
C LEU A 324 -16.64 20.48 -7.33
N ARG A 325 -16.01 20.83 -6.22
CA ARG A 325 -15.31 22.12 -6.06
C ARG A 325 -13.81 21.93 -6.11
N ILE A 326 -13.15 22.75 -6.93
CA ILE A 326 -11.70 22.86 -7.04
C ILE A 326 -11.37 24.35 -7.16
N SER A 327 -10.68 24.90 -6.17
CA SER A 327 -10.31 26.31 -6.13
C SER A 327 -9.01 26.60 -6.88
N GLY A 328 -8.87 27.86 -7.33
CA GLY A 328 -7.67 28.39 -7.98
C GLY A 328 -7.36 27.81 -9.36
N ALA A 329 -6.10 27.92 -9.77
CA ALA A 329 -5.63 27.53 -11.11
C ALA A 329 -5.91 26.05 -11.45
N LYS A 330 -5.93 25.16 -10.44
CA LYS A 330 -6.25 23.74 -10.65
C LYS A 330 -7.68 23.55 -11.17
N GLY A 331 -8.63 24.33 -10.66
CA GLY A 331 -10.02 24.27 -11.09
C GLY A 331 -10.20 24.77 -12.52
N GLU A 332 -9.52 25.86 -12.88
CA GLU A 332 -9.54 26.42 -14.23
C GLU A 332 -8.99 25.43 -15.27
N ILE A 333 -7.86 24.79 -14.97
CA ILE A 333 -7.24 23.76 -15.83
C ILE A 333 -8.17 22.54 -15.97
N ALA A 334 -8.77 22.08 -14.86
CA ALA A 334 -9.61 20.88 -14.84
C ALA A 334 -11.02 21.11 -15.42
N ALA A 335 -11.49 22.36 -15.52
CA ALA A 335 -12.90 22.68 -15.83
C ALA A 335 -13.42 22.01 -17.11
N LYS A 336 -12.63 21.99 -18.19
CA LYS A 336 -13.02 21.36 -19.46
C LYS A 336 -13.13 19.84 -19.32
N VAL A 337 -12.20 19.22 -18.59
CA VAL A 337 -12.17 17.76 -18.36
C VAL A 337 -13.34 17.34 -17.47
N VAL A 338 -13.60 18.06 -16.38
CA VAL A 338 -14.73 17.81 -15.48
C VAL A 338 -16.06 17.92 -16.21
N ARG A 339 -16.22 18.92 -17.07
CA ARG A 339 -17.42 19.09 -17.90
C ARG A 339 -17.63 17.91 -18.85
N GLU A 340 -16.58 17.48 -19.54
CA GLU A 340 -16.62 16.35 -20.47
C GLU A 340 -17.00 15.04 -19.76
N ILE A 341 -16.42 14.79 -18.58
CA ILE A 341 -16.78 13.64 -17.75
C ILE A 341 -18.26 13.70 -17.35
N GLY A 342 -18.73 14.86 -16.88
CA GLY A 342 -20.13 15.07 -16.50
C GLY A 342 -21.10 14.83 -17.66
N LEU A 343 -20.77 15.24 -18.89
CA LEU A 343 -21.58 14.99 -20.07
C LEU A 343 -21.68 13.49 -20.39
N ARG A 344 -20.56 12.77 -20.39
CA ARG A 344 -20.54 11.31 -20.63
C ARG A 344 -21.33 10.54 -19.59
N LEU A 345 -21.15 10.91 -18.31
CA LEU A 345 -21.92 10.31 -17.22
C LEU A 345 -23.42 10.59 -17.38
N LYS A 346 -23.80 11.81 -17.78
CA LYS A 346 -25.19 12.16 -18.04
C LYS A 346 -25.80 11.26 -19.13
N PHE A 347 -25.13 11.09 -20.27
CA PHE A 347 -25.64 10.22 -21.33
C PHE A 347 -25.83 8.77 -20.88
N LEU A 348 -24.90 8.22 -20.10
CA LEU A 348 -25.04 6.87 -19.54
C LEU A 348 -26.23 6.76 -18.57
N ASN A 349 -26.48 7.81 -17.78
CA ASN A 349 -27.65 7.87 -16.89
C ASN A 349 -28.96 8.00 -17.69
N ASP A 350 -28.98 8.80 -18.75
CA ASP A 350 -30.16 9.06 -19.60
C ASP A 350 -30.60 7.78 -20.34
N VAL A 351 -29.66 6.91 -20.73
CA VAL A 351 -29.98 5.58 -21.29
C VAL A 351 -30.29 4.52 -20.22
N GLY A 352 -30.43 4.91 -18.95
CA GLY A 352 -30.88 4.02 -17.87
C GLY A 352 -29.80 3.07 -17.32
N LEU A 353 -28.51 3.42 -17.43
CA LEU A 353 -27.40 2.64 -16.83
C LEU A 353 -26.96 3.18 -15.46
N ASN A 354 -27.80 4.00 -14.83
CA ASN A 354 -27.53 4.74 -13.60
C ASN A 354 -27.15 3.86 -12.37
N TYR A 355 -27.49 2.58 -12.38
CA TYR A 355 -27.18 1.60 -11.32
C TYR A 355 -25.82 0.92 -11.47
N LEU A 356 -25.13 1.09 -12.61
CA LEU A 356 -23.81 0.51 -12.85
C LEU A 356 -22.72 1.33 -12.20
N SER A 357 -21.54 0.75 -12.01
CA SER A 357 -20.30 1.45 -11.66
C SER A 357 -19.34 1.49 -12.85
N LEU A 358 -18.35 2.37 -12.83
CA LEU A 358 -17.33 2.48 -13.90
C LEU A 358 -16.31 1.33 -13.84
N ASP A 359 -16.14 0.69 -12.69
CA ASP A 359 -15.20 -0.41 -12.47
C ASP A 359 -15.80 -1.80 -12.76
N ARG A 360 -17.09 -1.89 -13.12
CA ARG A 360 -17.75 -3.15 -13.48
C ARG A 360 -17.08 -3.78 -14.70
N SER A 361 -16.79 -5.09 -14.60
CA SER A 361 -16.19 -5.83 -15.71
C SER A 361 -17.11 -5.87 -16.92
N ALA A 362 -16.56 -5.57 -18.10
CA ALA A 362 -17.28 -5.60 -19.37
C ALA A 362 -17.86 -6.98 -19.70
N GLU A 363 -17.20 -8.05 -19.26
CA GLU A 363 -17.66 -9.44 -19.47
C GLU A 363 -18.93 -9.78 -18.69
N THR A 364 -19.23 -9.01 -17.63
CA THR A 364 -20.43 -9.23 -16.79
C THR A 364 -21.64 -8.45 -17.27
N LEU A 365 -21.50 -7.64 -18.33
CA LEU A 365 -22.59 -6.84 -18.88
C LEU A 365 -23.52 -7.72 -19.72
N SER A 366 -24.82 -7.51 -19.56
CA SER A 366 -25.81 -8.08 -20.46
C SER A 366 -25.69 -7.48 -21.87
N GLY A 367 -26.23 -8.18 -22.87
CA GLY A 367 -26.28 -7.68 -24.25
C GLY A 367 -26.99 -6.33 -24.36
N GLY A 368 -28.10 -6.15 -23.63
CA GLY A 368 -28.83 -4.88 -23.58
C GLY A 368 -28.03 -3.75 -22.93
N GLU A 369 -27.29 -4.01 -21.84
CA GLU A 369 -26.41 -3.00 -21.24
C GLU A 369 -25.29 -2.58 -22.19
N SER A 370 -24.64 -3.54 -22.84
CA SER A 370 -23.57 -3.29 -23.81
C SER A 370 -24.05 -2.44 -24.99
N GLN A 371 -25.25 -2.72 -25.50
CA GLN A 371 -25.85 -1.92 -26.58
C GLN A 371 -26.14 -0.48 -26.14
N ARG A 372 -26.67 -0.27 -24.93
CA ARG A 372 -26.93 1.07 -24.40
C ARG A 372 -25.66 1.88 -24.16
N ILE A 373 -24.56 1.24 -23.71
CA ILE A 373 -23.24 1.89 -23.59
C ILE A 373 -22.75 2.36 -24.97
N ARG A 374 -22.90 1.52 -26.01
CA ARG A 374 -22.53 1.87 -27.38
C ARG A 374 -23.35 3.06 -27.90
N LEU A 375 -24.66 3.06 -27.65
CA LEU A 375 -25.54 4.18 -28.01
C LEU A 375 -25.13 5.49 -27.31
N ALA A 376 -24.88 5.44 -25.99
CA ALA A 376 -24.43 6.60 -25.23
C ALA A 376 -23.09 7.15 -25.75
N SER A 377 -22.17 6.27 -26.16
CA SER A 377 -20.89 6.66 -26.75
C SER A 377 -21.04 7.36 -28.10
N GLN A 378 -21.97 6.91 -28.95
CA GLN A 378 -22.21 7.49 -30.27
C GLN A 378 -22.89 8.86 -30.20
N ILE A 379 -23.81 9.04 -29.25
CA ILE A 379 -24.51 10.32 -29.04
C ILE A 379 -23.58 11.35 -28.38
N GLY A 380 -22.67 10.90 -27.49
CA GLY A 380 -21.78 11.77 -26.74
C GLY A 380 -20.46 12.14 -27.42
N SER A 381 -20.12 11.54 -28.57
CA SER A 381 -18.89 11.86 -29.34
C SER A 381 -19.09 12.87 -30.47
N GLY A 382 -20.28 13.49 -30.55
CA GLY A 382 -20.66 14.48 -31.56
C GLY A 382 -20.49 15.93 -31.10
#